data_AF-A0A9X8MU50-F1
#
_entry.id   AF-A0A9X8MU50-F1
#
_cell.length_a   1.000
_cell.length_b   1.000
_cell.length_c   1.000
_cell.angle_alpha   90.00
_cell.angle_beta   90.00
_cell.angle_gamma   90.00
#
_symmetry.space_group_name_H-M   'P 1'
#
loop_
_entity.id
_entity.type
_entity.pdbx_description
1 polymer ?
#
loop_
_entity_poly.entity_id
_entity_poly.type
_entity_poly.pdbx_seq_one_letter_code
_entity_poly.pdbx_strand_id
1 'polypeptide(L)' 'MVIDHLQAHANEAFTATRISRIVERSSGAIANALDKLVSQGIAKQVTDRPRTFQLADSAVIDIK' A
#
# COMPACT_ATOMS: atom_id res chain seq x y z
N MET A 1 -0.77 -5.75 9.37
CA MET A 1 0.12 -5.94 8.19
C MET A 1 -0.06 -4.77 7.23
N VAL A 2 0.79 -4.61 6.19
CA VAL A 2 0.67 -3.48 5.24
C VAL A 2 -0.65 -3.51 4.47
N ILE A 3 -1.10 -4.70 4.08
CA ILE A 3 -2.36 -4.89 3.37
C ILE A 3 -3.57 -4.44 4.19
N ASP A 4 -3.63 -4.81 5.48
CA ASP A 4 -4.72 -4.40 6.38
C ASP A 4 -4.84 -2.87 6.45
N HIS A 5 -3.72 -2.16 6.44
CA HIS A 5 -3.71 -0.70 6.46
C HIS A 5 -4.26 -0.11 5.15
N LEU A 6 -3.86 -0.65 3.99
CA LEU A 6 -4.42 -0.21 2.71
C LEU A 6 -5.91 -0.57 2.58
N GLN A 7 -6.35 -1.70 3.13
CA GLN A 7 -7.76 -2.09 3.12
C GLN A 7 -8.61 -1.18 4.02
N ALA A 8 -8.13 -0.85 5.22
CA ALA A 8 -8.80 0.08 6.12
C ALA A 8 -8.89 1.51 5.53
N HIS A 9 -8.00 1.85 4.61
CA HIS A 9 -7.89 3.16 3.98
C HIS A 9 -7.86 3.06 2.44
N ALA A 10 -8.80 2.32 1.86
CA ALA A 10 -8.81 1.99 0.42
C ALA A 10 -8.73 3.21 -0.52
N ASN A 11 -9.22 4.37 -0.08
CA ASN A 11 -9.28 5.60 -0.88
C ASN A 11 -8.13 6.58 -0.61
N GLU A 12 -7.18 6.22 0.25
CA GLU A 12 -6.07 7.10 0.65
C GLU A 12 -4.73 6.54 0.17
N ALA A 13 -3.88 7.43 -0.34
CA ALA A 13 -2.53 7.07 -0.79
C ALA A 13 -1.51 7.36 0.31
N PHE A 14 -0.62 6.40 0.56
CA PHE A 14 0.36 6.46 1.64
C PHE A 14 1.78 6.28 1.11
N THR A 15 2.74 6.97 1.72
CA THR A 15 4.16 6.68 1.52
C THR A 15 4.58 5.50 2.39
N ALA A 16 5.62 4.77 1.97
CA ALA A 16 6.20 3.71 2.79
C ALA A 16 6.64 4.20 4.18
N THR A 17 7.16 5.43 4.25
CA THR A 17 7.55 6.09 5.51
C THR A 17 6.37 6.40 6.43
N ARG A 18 5.19 6.69 5.87
CA ARG A 18 3.99 6.92 6.70
C ARG A 18 3.49 5.60 7.29
N ILE A 19 3.42 4.54 6.48
CA ILE A 19 3.00 3.21 6.94
C ILE A 19 4.01 2.61 7.93
N SER A 20 5.32 2.83 7.75
CA SER A 20 6.36 2.30 8.63
C SER A 20 6.21 2.75 10.10
N ARG A 21 5.67 3.96 10.31
CA ARG A 21 5.40 4.52 11.65
C ARG A 21 4.22 3.82 12.35
N ILE A 22 3.35 3.16 11.59
CA ILE A 22 2.14 2.51 12.09
C ILE A 22 2.39 1.02 12.31
N VAL A 23 3.10 0.38 11.37
CA VAL A 23 3.31 -1.07 11.35
C VAL A 23 4.60 -1.49 12.11
N GLU A 24 5.35 -0.54 12.67
CA GLU A 24 6.61 -0.77 13.40
C GLU A 24 7.58 -1.68 12.63
N ARG A 25 7.78 -1.34 11.35
CA ARG A 25 8.73 -2.01 10.43
C ARG A 25 9.53 -0.95 9.69
N SER A 26 10.71 -1.32 9.19
CA SER A 26 11.53 -0.37 8.44
C SER A 26 10.81 0.08 7.16
N SER A 27 11.00 1.35 6.78
CA SER A 27 10.43 1.90 5.55
C SER A 27 10.86 1.14 4.30
N GLY A 28 12.07 0.56 4.29
CA GLY A 28 12.53 -0.33 3.21
C GLY A 28 11.75 -1.64 3.14
N ALA A 29 11.46 -2.28 4.28
CA ALA A 29 10.63 -3.49 4.30
C ALA A 29 9.20 -3.20 3.85
N ILE A 30 8.66 -2.05 4.24
CA ILE A 30 7.35 -1.59 3.79
C ILE A 30 7.35 -1.31 2.28
N ALA A 31 8.37 -0.63 1.74
CA ALA A 31 8.49 -0.36 0.31
C ALA A 31 8.52 -1.66 -0.50
N ASN A 32 9.33 -2.64 -0.09
CA ASN A 32 9.39 -3.95 -0.74
C ASN A 32 8.03 -4.69 -0.70
N ALA A 33 7.31 -4.60 0.42
CA ALA A 33 5.99 -5.18 0.54
C ALA A 33 4.98 -4.50 -0.40
N LEU A 34 5.00 -3.16 -0.48
CA LEU A 34 4.15 -2.39 -1.38
C LEU A 34 4.46 -2.71 -2.85
N ASP A 35 5.73 -2.78 -3.23
CA ASP A 35 6.14 -3.13 -4.59
C ASP A 35 5.64 -4.54 -4.96
N LYS A 36 5.68 -5.51 -4.03
CA LYS A 36 5.10 -6.84 -4.23
C LYS A 36 3.57 -6.78 -4.40
N LEU A 37 2.87 -6.00 -3.58
CA LEU A 37 1.42 -5.83 -3.69
C LEU A 37 1.00 -5.17 -5.02
N VAL A 38 1.81 -4.22 -5.51
CA VAL A 38 1.62 -3.60 -6.83
C VAL A 38 1.82 -4.64 -7.94
N SER A 39 2.88 -5.44 -7.87
CA SER A 39 3.12 -6.53 -8.83
C SER A 39 2.01 -7.58 -8.83
N GLN A 40 1.29 -7.75 -7.72
CA GLN A 40 0.14 -8.65 -7.60
C GLN A 40 -1.19 -8.00 -8.00
N GLY A 41 -1.20 -6.71 -8.37
CA GLY A 41 -2.43 -5.97 -8.68
C GLY A 41 -3.32 -5.66 -7.47
N ILE A 42 -2.82 -5.88 -6.25
CA ILE A 42 -3.55 -5.61 -5.00
C ILE A 42 -3.44 -4.14 -4.60
N ALA A 43 -2.29 -3.52 -4.88
CA ALA A 43 -2.04 -2.10 -4.67
C ALA A 43 -1.72 -1.41 -6.00
N LYS A 44 -1.84 -0.09 -6.03
CA LYS A 44 -1.38 0.76 -7.13
C LYS A 44 -0.48 1.85 -6.61
N GLN A 45 0.57 2.17 -7.36
CA GLN A 45 1.35 3.38 -7.13
C GLN A 45 0.60 4.57 -7.72
N VAL A 46 0.34 5.60 -6.91
CA VAL A 46 -0.45 6.77 -7.31
C VAL A 46 0.44 7.92 -7.77
N THR A 47 1.56 8.14 -7.07
CA THR A 47 2.54 9.19 -7.41
C THR A 47 3.95 8.63 -7.39
N ASP A 48 4.87 9.26 -8.12
CA ASP A 48 6.29 8.90 -8.19
C ASP A 48 7.18 9.73 -7.23
N ARG A 49 6.83 10.99 -6.94
CA ARG A 49 7.60 11.87 -6.05
C ARG A 49 6.70 12.76 -5.15
N PRO A 50 6.60 12.47 -3.84
CA PRO A 50 7.05 11.25 -3.18
C PRO A 50 6.29 10.03 -3.71
N ARG A 51 6.88 8.83 -3.65
CA ARG A 51 6.18 7.59 -4.01
C ARG A 51 5.05 7.31 -3.03
N THR A 52 3.82 7.23 -3.53
CA THR A 52 2.64 6.88 -2.74
C THR A 52 1.91 5.68 -3.33
N PHE A 53 1.29 4.91 -2.45
CA PHE A 53 0.63 3.65 -2.77
C PHE A 53 -0.76 3.63 -2.17
N GLN A 54 -1.71 3.07 -2.88
CA GLN A 54 -3.10 2.92 -2.49
C GLN A 54 -3.56 1.50 -2.80
N LEU A 55 -4.64 1.03 -2.17
CA LEU A 55 -5.32 -0.18 -2.60
C LEU A 55 -5.76 -0.06 -4.08
N ALA A 56 -5.63 -1.14 -4.84
CA ALA A 56 -6.07 -1.17 -6.23
C ALA A 56 -7.61 -1.28 -6.31
N ASP A 57 -8.20 -0.62 -7.29
CA ASP A 57 -9.66 -0.64 -7.49
C ASP A 57 -10.17 -2.03 -7.86
N SER A 58 -9.32 -2.90 -8.42
CA SER A 58 -9.69 -4.29 -8.67
C SER A 58 -9.78 -5.13 -7.39
N ALA A 59 -9.03 -4.76 -6.34
CA ALA A 59 -9.00 -5.51 -5.08
C ALA A 59 -10.24 -5.25 -4.20
N VAL A 60 -10.91 -4.11 -4.38
CA VAL A 60 -12.21 -3.84 -3.71
C VAL A 60 -13.38 -4.58 -4.36
N ILE A 61 -13.23 -5.09 -5.59
CA ILE A 61 -14.30 -5.82 -6.29
C ILE A 61 -14.30 -7.32 -5.91
N ASP A 62 -13.17 -7.86 -5.44
CA ASP A 62 -13.00 -9.27 -5.07
C ASP A 62 -13.48 -9.61 -3.64
N ILE A 63 -14.11 -8.66 -2.93
CA ILE A 63 -14.72 -8.89 -1.63
C ILE A 63 -16.16 -9.39 -1.84
N LYS A 64 -16.32 -10.66 -2.25
CA LYS A 64 -17.61 -11.34 -2.36
C LYS A 64 -17.69 -12.54 -1.43
#